data_AF-A0A921FKD8-F1
#
_entry.id   AF-A0A921FKD8-F1
#
_cell.length_a   1.000
_cell.length_b   1.000
_cell.length_c   1.000
_cell.angle_alpha   90.00
_cell.angle_beta   90.00
_cell.angle_gamma   90.00
#
_symmetry.space_group_name_H-M   'P 1'
#
loop_
_entity.id
_entity.type
_entity.pdbx_description
1 polymer ?
#
loop_
_entity_poly.entity_id
_entity_poly.type
_entity_poly.pdbx_seq_one_letter_code
_entity_poly.pdbx_strand_id
1 'polypeptide(L)'
;MQSIESSTHRRGLRLSNVVLLVVVIAFIVAVIFAANQNDIIGWMVVAIAGGWLILSLVSLIMVSRGARAVQKTAREFNSNIAAATAGGTVVDASDPMRDTKVDHSLKIVEVQKRVISEELAKGIDQADFEMIDRALDTIEMTAHNARDMINPDRNQKPTPDSDNGTNTITGEVIN
;
A
#
# COMPACT_ATOMS: atom_id res chain seq x y z
N MET A 1 -30.53 -2.06 28.68
CA MET A 1 -31.21 -1.33 27.58
C MET A 1 -30.33 -1.42 26.34
N GLN A 2 -30.66 -2.34 25.42
CA GLN A 2 -30.09 -2.40 24.07
C GLN A 2 -31.02 -1.59 23.17
N SER A 3 -30.52 -0.53 22.51
CA SER A 3 -31.29 0.10 21.43
C SER A 3 -30.46 1.10 20.60
N ILE A 4 -30.32 0.76 19.32
CA ILE A 4 -30.24 1.64 18.13
C ILE A 4 -28.98 2.48 17.90
N GLU A 5 -27.90 1.85 17.42
CA GLU A 5 -26.96 2.51 16.50
C GLU A 5 -26.51 1.53 15.41
N SER A 6 -27.29 1.36 14.33
CA SER A 6 -26.80 0.59 13.17
C SER A 6 -27.54 0.76 11.83
N SER A 7 -28.19 1.90 11.54
CA SER A 7 -28.94 2.06 10.27
C SER A 7 -28.56 3.25 9.38
N THR A 8 -27.70 4.17 9.82
CA THR A 8 -27.40 5.41 9.08
C THR A 8 -26.36 5.24 7.98
N HIS A 9 -25.44 4.27 8.07
CA HIS A 9 -24.31 4.17 7.14
C HIS A 9 -24.69 3.67 5.72
N ARG A 10 -25.73 2.84 5.57
CA ARG A 10 -26.17 2.34 4.24
C ARG A 10 -27.08 3.31 3.49
N ARG A 11 -27.70 4.30 4.17
CA ARG A 11 -28.57 5.30 3.51
C ARG A 11 -27.76 6.38 2.80
N GLY A 12 -26.64 6.82 3.36
CA GLY A 12 -25.79 7.86 2.75
C GLY A 12 -25.28 7.50 1.36
N LEU A 13 -24.84 6.25 1.16
CA LEU A 13 -24.34 5.76 -0.13
C LEU A 13 -25.47 5.62 -1.18
N ARG A 14 -26.67 5.22 -0.75
CA ARG A 14 -27.83 5.08 -1.65
C ARG A 14 -28.41 6.44 -2.05
N LEU A 15 -28.38 7.43 -1.16
CA LEU A 15 -28.86 8.78 -1.45
C LEU A 15 -27.95 9.50 -2.46
N SER A 16 -26.63 9.35 -2.33
CA SER A 16 -25.66 9.91 -3.27
C SER A 16 -25.90 9.41 -4.71
N ASN A 17 -26.13 8.11 -4.87
CA ASN A 17 -26.39 7.51 -6.19
C ASN A 17 -27.71 7.99 -6.80
N VAL A 18 -28.74 8.25 -5.99
CA VAL A 18 -30.04 8.76 -6.47
C VAL A 18 -29.91 10.22 -6.91
N VAL A 19 -29.24 11.06 -6.12
CA VAL A 19 -29.02 12.47 -6.46
C VAL A 19 -28.19 12.60 -7.74
N LEU A 20 -27.12 11.81 -7.87
CA LEU A 20 -26.32 11.76 -9.09
C LEU A 20 -27.15 11.37 -10.32
N LEU A 21 -27.99 10.34 -10.19
CA LEU A 21 -28.83 9.87 -11.29
C LEU A 21 -29.86 10.93 -11.72
N VAL A 22 -30.45 11.65 -10.76
CA VAL A 22 -31.38 12.77 -11.03
C VAL A 22 -30.67 13.90 -11.77
N VAL A 23 -29.46 14.28 -11.37
CA VAL A 23 -28.67 15.33 -12.04
C VAL A 23 -28.31 14.92 -13.48
N VAL A 24 -27.92 13.66 -13.69
CA VAL A 24 -27.62 13.14 -15.03
C VAL A 24 -28.86 13.19 -15.93
N ILE A 25 -30.03 12.78 -15.43
CA ILE A 25 -31.28 12.86 -16.19
C ILE A 25 -31.64 14.31 -16.52
N ALA A 26 -31.56 15.22 -15.54
CA ALA A 26 -31.83 16.64 -15.76
C ALA A 26 -30.88 17.25 -16.80
N PHE A 27 -29.61 16.87 -16.78
CA PHE A 27 -28.62 17.27 -17.78
C PHE A 27 -28.98 16.77 -19.18
N ILE A 28 -29.35 15.48 -19.33
CA ILE A 28 -29.79 14.93 -20.62
C ILE A 28 -31.00 15.69 -21.17
N VAL A 29 -31.99 15.98 -20.31
CA VAL A 29 -33.18 16.75 -20.71
C VAL A 29 -32.81 18.17 -21.16
N ALA A 30 -31.93 18.85 -20.44
CA ALA A 30 -31.47 20.19 -20.80
C ALA A 30 -30.74 20.21 -22.16
N VAL A 31 -29.91 19.19 -22.43
CA VAL A 31 -29.21 19.02 -23.71
C VAL A 31 -30.20 18.81 -24.86
N ILE A 32 -31.23 17.97 -24.67
CA ILE A 32 -32.27 17.75 -25.69
C ILE A 32 -33.05 19.04 -25.97
N PHE A 33 -33.36 19.82 -24.93
CA PHE A 33 -34.09 21.07 -25.08
C PHE A 33 -33.24 22.15 -25.80
N ALA A 34 -31.93 22.19 -25.52
CA ALA A 34 -30.99 23.07 -26.22
C ALA A 34 -30.86 22.69 -27.71
N ALA A 35 -30.82 21.39 -28.03
CA ALA A 35 -30.83 20.88 -29.42
C ALA A 35 -32.11 21.21 -30.16
N ASN A 36 -33.25 21.22 -29.47
CA ASN A 36 -34.51 21.58 -30.10
C ASN A 36 -34.64 23.10 -30.39
N GLN A 37 -34.04 23.96 -29.57
CA GLN A 37 -34.11 25.42 -29.79
C GLN A 37 -33.07 25.95 -30.76
N ASN A 38 -31.89 25.33 -30.82
CA ASN A 38 -30.82 25.71 -31.73
C ASN A 38 -30.12 24.47 -32.26
N ASP A 39 -30.52 24.06 -33.47
CA ASP A 39 -30.14 22.81 -34.10
C ASP A 39 -28.61 22.62 -34.08
N ILE A 40 -27.84 23.58 -34.59
CA ILE A 40 -26.38 23.46 -34.68
C ILE A 40 -25.71 23.43 -33.30
N ILE A 41 -26.06 24.34 -32.39
CA ILE A 41 -25.40 24.41 -31.08
C ILE A 41 -25.76 23.21 -30.22
N GLY A 42 -27.01 22.77 -30.22
CA GLY A 42 -27.36 21.63 -29.39
C GLY A 42 -26.88 20.29 -29.93
N TRP A 43 -26.74 20.10 -31.25
CA TRP A 43 -26.04 18.92 -31.78
C TRP A 43 -24.55 18.89 -31.36
N MET A 44 -23.88 20.05 -31.26
CA MET A 44 -22.52 20.11 -30.71
C MET A 44 -22.48 19.70 -29.23
N VAL A 45 -23.41 20.20 -28.42
CA VAL A 45 -23.50 19.84 -27.00
C VAL A 45 -23.82 18.35 -26.83
N VAL A 46 -24.74 17.80 -27.63
CA VAL A 46 -25.06 16.36 -27.66
C VAL A 46 -23.81 15.53 -27.99
N ALA A 47 -23.03 15.92 -29.01
CA ALA A 47 -21.82 15.20 -29.41
C ALA A 47 -20.75 15.19 -28.31
N ILE A 48 -20.50 16.36 -27.70
CA ILE A 48 -19.49 16.50 -26.62
C ILE A 48 -19.94 15.74 -25.37
N ALA A 49 -21.20 15.91 -24.96
CA ALA A 49 -21.76 15.22 -23.80
C ALA A 49 -21.80 13.70 -23.99
N GLY A 50 -22.26 13.25 -25.16
CA GLY A 50 -22.30 11.83 -25.53
C GLY A 50 -20.91 11.20 -25.53
N GLY A 51 -19.92 11.88 -26.11
CA GLY A 51 -18.52 11.46 -26.06
C GLY A 51 -18.00 11.32 -24.63
N TRP A 52 -18.28 12.29 -23.77
CA TRP A 52 -17.85 12.25 -22.37
C TRP A 52 -18.52 11.13 -21.57
N LEU A 53 -19.80 10.85 -21.83
CA LEU A 53 -20.55 9.79 -21.16
C LEU A 53 -20.02 8.42 -21.55
N ILE A 54 -19.73 8.20 -22.84
CA ILE A 54 -19.10 6.96 -23.32
C ILE A 54 -17.72 6.78 -22.67
N LEU A 55 -16.89 7.83 -22.66
CA LEU A 55 -15.56 7.79 -22.05
C LEU A 55 -15.66 7.43 -20.56
N SER A 56 -16.57 8.07 -19.83
CA SER A 56 -16.81 7.80 -18.41
C SER A 56 -17.25 6.35 -18.16
N LEU A 57 -18.12 5.82 -19.01
CA LEU A 57 -18.59 4.44 -18.91
C LEU A 57 -17.44 3.44 -19.16
N VAL A 58 -16.62 3.70 -20.17
CA VAL A 58 -15.43 2.88 -20.47
C VAL A 58 -14.44 2.92 -19.30
N SER A 59 -14.15 4.09 -18.73
CA SER A 59 -13.30 4.22 -17.55
C SER A 59 -13.84 3.43 -16.35
N LEU A 60 -15.14 3.48 -16.09
CA LEU A 60 -15.78 2.71 -15.02
C LEU A 60 -15.68 1.20 -15.27
N ILE A 61 -15.86 0.74 -16.51
CA ILE A 61 -15.69 -0.68 -16.87
C ILE A 61 -14.23 -1.10 -16.68
N MET A 62 -13.27 -0.28 -17.09
CA MET A 62 -11.84 -0.58 -16.99
C MET A 62 -11.39 -0.66 -15.53
N VAL A 63 -11.79 0.28 -14.69
CA VAL A 63 -11.51 0.29 -13.24
C VAL A 63 -12.24 -0.86 -12.54
N SER A 64 -13.51 -1.10 -12.85
CA SER A 64 -14.27 -2.19 -12.20
C SER A 64 -13.76 -3.59 -12.57
N ARG A 65 -13.23 -3.77 -13.79
CA ARG A 65 -12.56 -5.01 -14.20
C ARG A 65 -11.19 -5.15 -13.51
N GLY A 66 -10.43 -4.05 -13.43
CA GLY A 66 -9.16 -4.02 -12.68
C GLY A 66 -9.34 -4.32 -11.19
N ALA A 67 -10.33 -3.72 -10.53
CA ALA A 67 -10.63 -3.94 -9.13
C ALA A 67 -11.00 -5.41 -8.83
N ARG A 68 -11.75 -6.07 -9.72
CA ARG A 68 -12.08 -7.50 -9.57
C ARG A 68 -10.86 -8.41 -9.76
N ALA A 69 -9.96 -8.07 -10.68
CA ALA A 69 -8.70 -8.78 -10.87
C ALA A 69 -7.78 -8.63 -9.65
N VAL A 70 -7.64 -7.40 -9.14
CA VAL A 70 -6.87 -7.09 -7.93
C VAL A 70 -7.46 -7.79 -6.71
N GLN A 71 -8.78 -7.85 -6.55
CA GLN A 71 -9.41 -8.60 -5.45
C GLN A 71 -9.14 -10.10 -5.53
N LYS A 72 -9.09 -10.68 -6.74
CA LYS A 72 -8.75 -12.09 -6.93
C LYS A 72 -7.28 -12.35 -6.58
N THR A 73 -6.36 -11.52 -7.09
CA THR A 73 -4.93 -11.61 -6.76
C THR A 73 -4.67 -11.36 -5.28
N ALA A 74 -5.35 -10.40 -4.64
CA ALA A 74 -5.22 -10.14 -3.21
C ALA A 74 -5.75 -11.31 -2.37
N ARG A 75 -6.83 -11.99 -2.82
CA ARG A 75 -7.32 -13.21 -2.15
C ARG A 75 -6.35 -14.37 -2.33
N GLU A 76 -5.76 -14.53 -3.51
CA GLU A 76 -4.75 -15.56 -3.78
C GLU A 76 -3.44 -15.31 -3.02
N PHE A 77 -3.00 -14.06 -2.91
CA PHE A 77 -1.88 -13.66 -2.04
C PHE A 77 -2.22 -13.87 -0.58
N ASN A 78 -3.41 -13.46 -0.13
CA ASN A 78 -3.82 -13.66 1.26
C ASN A 78 -4.01 -15.14 1.58
N SER A 79 -4.47 -15.96 0.63
CA SER A 79 -4.55 -17.41 0.79
C SER A 79 -3.19 -18.09 0.71
N ASN A 80 -2.24 -17.59 -0.09
CA ASN A 80 -0.87 -18.08 -0.12
C ASN A 80 -0.09 -17.67 1.13
N ILE A 81 -0.36 -16.47 1.67
CA ILE A 81 0.13 -16.05 2.98
C ILE A 81 -0.52 -16.93 4.04
N ALA A 82 -1.83 -17.14 4.04
CA ALA A 82 -2.53 -18.02 4.99
C ALA A 82 -2.11 -19.51 4.85
N ALA A 83 -1.79 -19.99 3.66
CA ALA A 83 -1.26 -21.34 3.42
C ALA A 83 0.22 -21.44 3.83
N ALA A 84 1.01 -20.39 3.64
CA ALA A 84 2.35 -20.27 4.23
C ALA A 84 2.28 -20.15 5.77
N THR A 85 1.21 -19.56 6.31
CA THR A 85 0.89 -19.48 7.75
C THR A 85 0.47 -20.85 8.30
N ALA A 86 0.01 -21.78 7.45
CA ALA A 86 -0.37 -23.14 7.83
C ALA A 86 0.81 -24.13 7.86
N GLY A 87 2.02 -23.71 7.52
CA GLY A 87 3.21 -24.59 7.51
C GLY A 87 4.55 -23.92 7.82
N GLY A 88 4.61 -22.60 7.92
CA GLY A 88 5.77 -21.85 8.40
C GLY A 88 5.38 -21.06 9.64
N THR A 89 6.26 -21.03 10.63
CA THR A 89 6.18 -20.18 11.81
C THR A 89 5.62 -18.82 11.44
N VAL A 90 4.44 -18.50 11.99
CA VAL A 90 3.88 -17.15 11.96
C VAL A 90 4.85 -16.29 12.75
N VAL A 91 5.83 -15.70 12.07
CA VAL A 91 6.55 -14.56 12.65
C VAL A 91 5.47 -13.52 12.86
N ASP A 92 5.18 -13.24 14.13
CA ASP A 92 4.15 -12.31 14.55
C ASP A 92 4.21 -11.05 13.68
N ALA A 93 3.15 -10.85 12.90
CA ALA A 93 3.02 -9.76 11.94
C ALA A 93 2.89 -8.40 12.64
N SER A 94 3.08 -8.34 13.97
CA SER A 94 2.88 -7.14 14.75
C SER A 94 3.69 -7.23 16.04
N ASP A 95 5.02 -7.24 15.98
CA ASP A 95 5.78 -6.78 17.14
C ASP A 95 5.72 -5.25 17.13
N PRO A 96 4.82 -4.59 17.90
CA PRO A 96 4.71 -3.13 17.91
C PRO A 96 6.03 -2.46 18.30
N MET A 97 6.92 -3.16 19.01
CA MET A 97 8.25 -2.66 19.34
C MET A 97 9.18 -2.66 18.11
N ARG A 98 9.09 -3.68 17.25
CA ARG A 98 9.81 -3.71 15.96
C ARG A 98 9.33 -2.58 15.07
N ASP A 99 8.01 -2.41 14.93
CA ASP A 99 7.44 -1.39 14.05
C ASP A 99 7.79 0.03 14.53
N THR A 100 7.78 0.28 15.84
CA THR A 100 8.23 1.56 16.42
C THR A 100 9.70 1.85 16.12
N LYS A 101 10.56 0.84 16.19
CA LYS A 101 12.00 1.00 15.91
C LYS A 101 12.29 1.16 14.41
N VAL A 102 11.50 0.52 13.55
CA VAL A 102 11.58 0.72 12.09
C VAL A 102 11.08 2.12 11.72
N ASP A 103 10.01 2.62 12.34
CA ASP A 103 9.57 4.01 12.14
C ASP A 103 10.65 5.01 12.57
N HIS A 104 11.29 4.77 13.71
CA HIS A 104 12.40 5.59 14.19
C HIS A 104 13.59 5.60 13.21
N SER A 105 13.97 4.44 12.67
CA SER A 105 15.05 4.36 11.69
C SER A 105 14.71 5.09 10.39
N LEU A 106 13.45 5.02 9.94
CA LEU A 106 12.98 5.81 8.79
C LEU A 106 13.00 7.32 9.08
N LYS A 107 12.70 7.74 10.31
CA LYS A 107 12.80 9.16 10.70
C LYS A 107 14.23 9.69 10.65
N ILE A 108 15.22 8.88 11.03
CA ILE A 108 16.64 9.24 10.93
C ILE A 108 17.02 9.48 9.46
N VAL A 109 16.58 8.62 8.54
CA VAL A 109 16.84 8.80 7.10
C VAL A 109 16.23 10.10 6.58
N GLU A 110 15.03 10.48 7.03
CA GLU A 110 14.39 11.74 6.65
C GLU A 110 15.21 12.96 7.11
N VAL A 111 15.72 12.94 8.34
CA VAL A 111 16.58 14.01 8.88
C VAL A 111 17.86 14.13 8.06
N GLN A 112 18.52 13.02 7.75
CA GLN A 112 19.77 13.03 6.97
C GLN A 112 19.54 13.46 5.51
N LYS A 113 18.42 13.07 4.90
CA LYS A 113 18.03 13.58 3.58
C LYS A 113 17.87 15.10 3.59
N ARG A 114 17.33 15.67 4.66
CA ARG A 114 17.19 17.13 4.81
C ARG A 114 18.55 17.81 4.90
N VAL A 115 19.48 17.27 5.71
CA VAL A 115 20.86 17.78 5.79
C VAL A 115 21.54 17.77 4.42
N ILE A 116 21.46 16.65 3.68
CA ILE A 116 22.02 16.56 2.32
C ILE A 116 21.39 17.59 1.39
N SER A 117 20.06 17.77 1.46
CA SER A 117 19.36 18.76 0.63
C SER A 117 19.79 20.19 0.97
N GLU A 118 19.99 20.50 2.26
CA GLU A 118 20.44 21.81 2.74
C GLU A 118 21.88 22.10 2.30
N GLU A 119 22.79 21.13 2.41
CA GLU A 119 24.18 21.28 1.95
C GLU A 119 24.27 21.44 0.43
N LEU A 120 23.53 20.63 -0.34
CA LEU A 120 23.49 20.77 -1.80
C LEU A 120 22.88 22.10 -2.26
N ALA A 121 21.92 22.65 -1.51
CA ALA A 121 21.31 23.94 -1.82
C ALA A 121 22.27 25.13 -1.67
N LYS A 122 23.37 24.99 -0.92
CA LYS A 122 24.43 26.02 -0.81
C LYS A 122 25.24 26.16 -2.11
N GLY A 123 25.18 25.18 -3.01
CA GLY A 123 25.95 25.13 -4.24
C GLY A 123 27.35 24.55 -4.05
N ILE A 124 27.97 24.08 -5.14
CA ILE A 124 29.21 23.28 -5.14
C ILE A 124 30.37 23.98 -4.41
N ASP A 125 30.43 25.32 -4.49
CA ASP A 125 31.52 26.09 -3.90
C ASP A 125 31.38 26.31 -2.37
N GLN A 126 30.20 26.06 -1.80
CA GLN A 126 29.87 26.30 -0.39
C GLN A 126 29.29 25.07 0.33
N ALA A 127 29.05 23.99 -0.40
CA ALA A 127 28.55 22.73 0.16
C ALA A 127 29.65 22.03 0.96
N ASP A 128 29.31 21.59 2.17
CA ASP A 128 30.18 20.71 2.94
C ASP A 128 29.98 19.25 2.49
N PHE A 129 30.81 18.82 1.54
CA PHE A 129 30.77 17.43 1.04
C PHE A 129 31.12 16.40 2.11
N GLU A 130 31.91 16.74 3.13
CA GLU A 130 32.20 15.84 4.25
C GLU A 130 30.95 15.66 5.13
N MET A 131 30.13 16.70 5.27
CA MET A 131 28.82 16.58 5.94
C MET A 131 27.84 15.72 5.14
N ILE A 132 27.85 15.84 3.80
CA ILE A 132 27.03 14.98 2.92
C ILE A 132 27.46 13.52 3.03
N ASP A 133 28.77 13.24 2.98
CA ASP A 133 29.33 11.89 3.08
C ASP A 133 28.95 11.22 4.41
N ARG A 134 29.14 11.94 5.53
CA ARG A 134 28.72 11.47 6.87
C ARG A 134 27.22 11.22 6.97
N ALA A 135 26.41 12.04 6.31
CA ALA A 135 24.96 11.85 6.27
C ALA A 135 24.58 10.59 5.48
N LEU A 136 25.25 10.32 4.36
CA LEU A 136 25.07 9.11 3.55
C LEU A 136 25.49 7.85 4.33
N ASP A 137 26.63 7.86 5.02
CA ASP A 137 27.08 6.76 5.89
C ASP A 137 26.04 6.43 6.97
N THR A 138 25.45 7.47 7.56
CA THR A 138 24.39 7.31 8.57
C THR A 138 23.15 6.66 7.98
N ILE A 139 22.75 7.05 6.76
CA ILE A 139 21.62 6.45 6.05
C ILE A 139 21.90 4.97 5.76
N GLU A 140 23.10 4.63 5.30
CA GLU A 140 23.49 3.24 5.00
C GLU A 140 23.45 2.36 6.25
N MET A 141 24.09 2.80 7.34
CA MET A 141 24.08 2.09 8.62
C MET A 141 22.65 1.89 9.14
N THR A 142 21.82 2.95 9.05
CA THR A 142 20.43 2.92 9.49
C THR A 142 19.59 1.96 8.65
N ALA A 143 19.78 1.96 7.33
CA ALA A 143 19.08 1.07 6.41
C ALA A 143 19.45 -0.40 6.66
N HIS A 144 20.73 -0.71 6.93
CA HIS A 144 21.15 -2.06 7.28
C HIS A 144 20.46 -2.53 8.57
N ASN A 145 20.48 -1.71 9.62
CA ASN A 145 19.85 -2.02 10.91
C ASN A 145 18.33 -2.21 10.76
N ALA A 146 17.64 -1.31 10.06
CA ALA A 146 16.21 -1.43 9.81
C ALA A 146 15.85 -2.70 9.02
N ARG A 147 16.68 -3.03 8.02
CA ARG A 147 16.49 -4.21 7.17
C ARG A 147 16.66 -5.53 7.91
N ASP A 148 17.59 -5.58 8.87
CA ASP A 148 17.80 -6.73 9.74
C ASP A 148 16.62 -6.91 10.70
N MET A 149 16.03 -5.82 11.18
CA MET A 149 14.85 -5.85 12.02
C MET A 149 13.61 -6.40 11.31
N ILE A 150 13.48 -6.14 10.00
CA ILE A 150 12.34 -6.60 9.18
C ILE A 150 12.45 -8.08 8.80
N ASN A 151 13.66 -8.65 8.75
CA ASN A 151 13.87 -10.03 8.33
C ASN A 151 14.90 -10.72 9.25
N PRO A 152 14.46 -11.22 10.42
CA PRO A 152 15.34 -11.91 11.35
C PRO A 152 15.88 -13.24 10.78
N ASP A 153 15.17 -13.85 9.84
CA ASP A 153 15.52 -15.16 9.25
C ASP A 153 16.75 -15.09 8.34
N ARG A 154 17.10 -13.90 7.83
CA ARG A 154 18.31 -13.71 6.98
C ARG A 154 19.62 -14.05 7.66
N ASN A 155 19.67 -14.04 9.00
CA ASN A 155 20.86 -14.38 9.79
C ASN A 155 20.72 -15.70 10.55
N GLN A 156 19.63 -16.46 10.34
CA GLN A 156 19.47 -17.75 10.96
C GLN A 156 20.28 -18.79 10.18
N LYS A 157 21.56 -18.95 10.57
CA LYS A 157 22.38 -20.09 10.15
C LYS A 157 21.58 -21.36 10.50
N PRO A 158 21.44 -22.34 9.59
CA PRO A 158 20.73 -23.58 9.91
C PRO A 158 21.41 -24.20 11.13
N THR A 159 20.71 -24.25 12.27
CA THR A 159 21.13 -25.10 13.38
C THR A 159 21.02 -26.53 12.86
N PRO A 160 22.11 -27.31 12.80
CA PRO A 160 22.00 -28.70 12.41
C PRO A 160 21.08 -29.41 13.41
N ASP A 161 20.09 -30.13 12.88
CA ASP A 161 19.14 -30.92 13.65
C ASP A 161 19.89 -31.75 14.70
N SER A 162 19.62 -31.46 15.97
CA SER A 162 20.04 -32.31 17.09
C SER A 162 19.07 -33.48 17.22
N ASP A 163 18.85 -34.21 16.13
CA ASP A 163 18.12 -35.47 16.12
C ASP A 163 19.05 -36.59 15.66
N ASN A 164 19.91 -37.04 16.59
CA ASN A 164 20.26 -38.45 16.71
C ASN A 164 20.90 -38.71 18.09
N GLY A 165 20.06 -38.68 19.13
CA GLY A 165 20.41 -39.04 20.51
C GLY A 165 20.60 -40.54 20.75
N THR A 166 21.11 -41.28 19.78
CA THR A 166 21.50 -42.69 19.94
C THR A 166 22.91 -42.93 19.42
N ASN A 167 23.90 -42.39 20.11
CA ASN A 167 25.25 -42.93 20.09
C ASN A 167 25.59 -43.40 21.50
N THR A 168 25.39 -44.70 21.70
CA THR A 168 25.84 -45.51 22.82
C THR A 168 27.32 -45.23 23.09
N ILE A 169 27.64 -44.49 24.16
CA ILE A 169 29.00 -44.40 24.67
C ILE A 169 29.29 -45.71 25.41
N THR A 170 29.67 -46.74 24.65
CA THR A 170 30.44 -47.87 25.18
C THR A 170 31.88 -47.41 25.34
N GLY A 171 32.23 -47.02 26.57
CA GLY A 171 33.58 -46.62 26.97
C GLY A 171 33.84 -47.05 28.40
N GLU A 172 34.19 -48.33 28.54
CA GLU A 172 35.00 -48.99 29.57
C GLU A 172 35.43 -48.13 30.79
N VAL A 173 34.86 -48.44 31.96
CA VAL A 173 35.40 -48.03 33.25
C VAL A 173 36.52 -49.01 33.60
N ILE A 174 37.76 -48.61 33.35
CA ILE A 174 38.93 -49.36 33.82
C ILE A 174 39.08 -49.06 35.32
N ASN A 175 38.98 -50.11 36.13
CA ASN A 175 39.29 -50.14 37.57
C ASN A 175 40.76 -50.47 37.78
#